data_AF-A0A959SIF1-F1
#
_entry.id   AF-A0A959SIF1-F1
#
_cell.length_a   1.000
_cell.length_b   1.000
_cell.length_c   1.000
_cell.angle_alpha   90.00
_cell.angle_beta   90.00
_cell.angle_gamma   90.00
#
_symmetry.space_group_name_H-M   'P 1'
#
loop_
_entity.id
_entity.type
_entity.pdbx_description
1 polymer ?
#
loop_
_entity_poly.entity_id
_entity_poly.type
_entity_poly.pdbx_seq_one_letter_code
_entity_poly.pdbx_strand_id
1 'polypeptide(L)'
;MGSLIEGQNADPGANYEIGLEVKCNDYGYEAPANYLDVALLGGDVTIRAKQGEVMLLPTDYTNPAGNRFSNDHDGTGDPEEDWYIESANLMEYFFHTPVGSNRTKPVYSNPSAIVLQSTIGAWPDKEIACPVRLSKGGIRLEKKLISLNEAEAEDDAKEAYDAAKDDGETYTLETYAWDPTKNSTQVKNALLSVAPKVSEAVWKAAFERDPAMSDWHLTQALVGNSPLQAGTLALVKESGLSPFYRDIIESAQSGDINLLTLLESEIATHAGLKGEALSDLGRLSWLDSTDVSNSIDSLLIWHEQLPSSTNALTKAGIYTAKGDHTSLQGLAEAEVLSGNDPEFYGLVKDYAEAMSATGWENVDESLVDQLQVLADQRMTAGSAAAQAWLSALNNSRSEEVILLPTSMKARNALVLEERGTFETPTVTPILQAYPNPSSGPVYLVLDLPTEAEHITLSYLDALGRTVYTTNVKSGTSIEEVQTAGWPNGIYNAVLQWDNAMQQTVRFSLQR
;
A
#
# COMPACT_ATOMS: atom_id res chain seq x y z
N MET A 1 15.42 -25.52 8.90
CA MET A 1 16.15 -24.23 8.98
C MET A 1 15.37 -23.29 9.88
N GLY A 2 16.07 -22.55 10.74
CA GLY A 2 15.48 -21.52 11.58
C GLY A 2 15.26 -20.20 10.85
N SER A 3 14.56 -19.27 11.49
CA SER A 3 14.35 -17.89 11.03
C SER A 3 15.35 -16.95 11.68
N LEU A 4 16.10 -16.20 10.87
CA LEU A 4 16.95 -15.10 11.33
C LEU A 4 16.24 -13.78 11.03
N ILE A 5 16.08 -12.92 12.04
CA ILE A 5 15.36 -11.66 11.96
C ILE A 5 16.27 -10.56 12.48
N GLU A 6 16.44 -9.51 11.68
CA GLU A 6 17.29 -8.36 11.99
C GLU A 6 16.54 -7.06 11.69
N GLY A 7 16.94 -5.96 12.33
CA GLY A 7 16.41 -4.61 12.08
C GLY A 7 15.02 -4.31 12.64
N GLN A 8 14.49 -3.12 12.30
CA GLN A 8 13.22 -2.63 12.82
C GLN A 8 12.05 -3.10 11.95
N ASN A 9 11.38 -4.16 12.36
CA ASN A 9 10.25 -4.78 11.65
C ASN A 9 8.90 -4.50 12.33
N ALA A 10 8.84 -3.56 13.26
CA ALA A 10 7.59 -3.05 13.82
C ALA A 10 7.63 -1.55 14.00
N ASP A 11 6.47 -0.92 13.82
CA ASP A 11 6.27 0.53 13.90
C ASP A 11 6.36 1.01 15.36
N PRO A 12 7.42 1.75 15.75
CA PRO A 12 7.54 2.30 17.09
C PRO A 12 6.47 3.35 17.40
N GLY A 13 5.97 4.07 16.38
CA GLY A 13 4.93 5.09 16.52
C GLY A 13 3.56 4.52 16.86
N ALA A 14 3.33 3.25 16.51
CA ALA A 14 2.14 2.48 16.85
C ALA A 14 2.35 1.57 18.08
N ASN A 15 3.30 1.89 18.96
CA ASN A 15 3.68 1.02 20.10
C ASN A 15 3.99 -0.43 19.71
N TYR A 16 4.52 -0.65 18.51
CA TYR A 16 4.79 -1.97 17.93
C TYR A 16 3.54 -2.84 17.72
N GLU A 17 2.33 -2.27 17.71
CA GLU A 17 1.10 -3.02 17.42
C GLU A 17 1.01 -3.45 15.95
N ILE A 18 1.74 -2.77 15.08
CA ILE A 18 1.87 -3.07 13.65
C ILE A 18 3.31 -3.50 13.38
N GLY A 19 3.49 -4.67 12.78
CA GLY A 19 4.82 -5.19 12.44
C GLY A 19 4.83 -6.65 12.02
N LEU A 20 6.03 -7.19 11.89
CA LEU A 20 6.30 -8.58 11.54
C LEU A 20 5.76 -9.53 12.61
N GLU A 21 5.02 -10.54 12.16
CA GLU A 21 4.60 -11.68 12.96
C GLU A 21 5.32 -12.95 12.53
N VAL A 22 5.90 -13.65 13.50
CA VAL A 22 6.48 -14.98 13.33
C VAL A 22 5.37 -16.00 13.54
N LYS A 23 4.57 -16.23 12.50
CA LYS A 23 3.45 -17.16 12.50
C LYS A 23 3.61 -18.24 11.43
N CYS A 24 3.13 -19.44 11.75
CA CYS A 24 2.96 -20.54 10.81
C CYS A 24 4.21 -21.26 10.29
N ASN A 25 5.31 -21.27 11.05
CA ASN A 25 6.55 -21.97 10.69
C ASN A 25 6.65 -23.39 11.25
N ASP A 26 7.40 -24.25 10.57
CA ASP A 26 7.74 -25.61 11.04
C ASP A 26 9.26 -25.72 11.20
N TYR A 27 9.71 -25.56 12.44
CA TYR A 27 11.12 -25.61 12.79
C TYR A 27 11.50 -27.01 13.25
N GLY A 28 12.59 -27.56 12.69
CA GLY A 28 13.14 -28.88 13.04
C GLY A 28 12.18 -30.07 12.97
N TYR A 29 11.03 -29.94 12.28
CA TYR A 29 10.02 -31.02 12.19
C TYR A 29 10.40 -32.10 11.16
N GLU A 30 10.98 -31.71 10.01
CA GLU A 30 11.34 -32.61 8.90
C GLU A 30 12.85 -32.73 8.63
N ALA A 31 13.68 -31.90 9.27
CA ALA A 31 15.12 -31.81 9.07
C ALA A 31 15.87 -31.99 10.40
N PRO A 32 17.15 -32.42 10.39
CA PRO A 32 17.95 -32.52 11.61
C PRO A 32 17.93 -31.20 12.39
N ALA A 33 18.04 -31.31 13.72
CA ALA A 33 17.87 -30.24 14.71
C ALA A 33 18.39 -28.88 14.20
N ASN A 34 17.52 -27.86 14.30
CA ASN A 34 17.95 -26.49 14.10
C ASN A 34 18.69 -26.03 15.36
N TYR A 35 19.84 -25.38 15.22
CA TYR A 35 20.52 -24.75 16.36
C TYR A 35 19.65 -23.65 16.98
N LEU A 36 18.91 -22.90 16.16
CA LEU A 36 17.98 -21.86 16.58
C LEU A 36 16.71 -21.97 15.73
N ASP A 37 15.54 -21.92 16.35
CA ASP A 37 14.28 -21.89 15.60
C ASP A 37 13.96 -20.47 15.15
N VAL A 38 14.11 -19.49 16.04
CA VAL A 38 14.01 -18.06 15.75
C VAL A 38 15.20 -17.33 16.39
N ALA A 39 15.85 -16.44 15.65
CA ALA A 39 16.92 -15.59 16.17
C ALA A 39 16.65 -14.13 15.83
N LEU A 40 16.60 -13.27 16.85
CA LEU A 40 16.57 -11.81 16.72
C LEU A 40 17.99 -11.28 16.93
N LEU A 41 18.65 -10.89 15.84
CA LEU A 41 20.08 -10.53 15.83
C LEU A 41 20.28 -9.04 15.54
N GLY A 42 21.24 -8.43 16.24
CA GLY A 42 21.61 -7.03 16.09
C GLY A 42 21.05 -6.08 17.16
N GLY A 43 21.53 -4.83 17.14
CA GLY A 43 21.07 -3.78 18.04
C GLY A 43 19.76 -3.17 17.55
N ASP A 44 18.72 -3.25 18.38
CA ASP A 44 17.39 -2.65 18.18
C ASP A 44 16.49 -3.37 17.16
N VAL A 45 16.47 -4.72 17.19
CA VAL A 45 15.47 -5.47 16.42
C VAL A 45 14.08 -5.17 16.95
N THR A 46 13.12 -4.87 16.07
CA THR A 46 11.72 -4.74 16.48
C THR A 46 10.84 -5.69 15.69
N ILE A 47 9.89 -6.34 16.36
CA ILE A 47 8.82 -7.12 15.74
C ILE A 47 7.50 -6.79 16.44
N ARG A 48 6.36 -7.23 15.89
CA ARG A 48 5.06 -6.91 16.46
C ARG A 48 5.02 -7.31 17.94
N ALA A 49 4.58 -6.43 18.82
CA ALA A 49 4.57 -6.68 20.27
C ALA A 49 3.61 -7.82 20.66
N LYS A 50 2.61 -8.13 19.85
CA LYS A 50 1.68 -9.23 20.10
C LYS A 50 1.70 -10.18 18.92
N GLN A 51 2.19 -11.39 19.14
CA GLN A 51 2.37 -12.43 18.15
C GLN A 51 1.18 -13.39 18.21
N GLY A 52 0.29 -13.35 17.22
CA GLY A 52 -0.90 -14.22 17.17
C GLY A 52 -2.04 -13.81 18.12
N GLU A 53 -2.17 -12.51 18.39
CA GLU A 53 -3.24 -11.96 19.24
C GLU A 53 -4.63 -12.39 18.78
N VAL A 54 -5.48 -12.81 19.73
CA VAL A 54 -6.89 -13.17 19.48
C VAL A 54 -7.73 -11.91 19.55
N MET A 55 -8.25 -11.45 18.40
CA MET A 55 -9.00 -10.19 18.42
C MET A 55 -10.37 -10.30 19.10
N LEU A 56 -11.24 -11.27 18.82
CA LEU A 56 -12.64 -11.11 19.28
C LEU A 56 -13.47 -12.38 19.58
N LEU A 57 -13.03 -13.61 19.25
CA LEU A 57 -13.88 -14.80 19.45
C LEU A 57 -13.09 -16.05 19.92
N PRO A 58 -13.58 -16.80 20.93
CA PRO A 58 -12.94 -17.98 21.50
C PRO A 58 -12.93 -19.22 20.57
N THR A 59 -13.37 -19.09 19.32
CA THR A 59 -13.48 -20.18 18.34
C THR A 59 -12.60 -19.99 17.11
N ASP A 60 -11.89 -18.87 17.02
CA ASP A 60 -11.01 -18.62 15.88
C ASP A 60 -9.64 -19.25 16.10
N TYR A 61 -9.53 -20.47 15.61
CA TYR A 61 -8.31 -21.27 15.65
C TYR A 61 -7.20 -20.73 14.75
N THR A 62 -7.43 -19.73 13.89
CA THR A 62 -6.42 -19.21 12.96
C THR A 62 -5.60 -18.06 13.56
N ASN A 63 -6.04 -17.49 14.68
CA ASN A 63 -5.42 -16.32 15.30
C ASN A 63 -4.14 -16.63 16.08
N PRO A 64 -4.09 -17.62 16.99
CA PRO A 64 -2.87 -17.92 17.73
C PRO A 64 -1.72 -18.31 16.80
N ALA A 65 -0.50 -18.20 17.31
CA ALA A 65 0.67 -18.58 16.54
C ALA A 65 0.70 -20.10 16.30
N GLY A 66 0.55 -20.49 15.04
CA GLY A 66 0.62 -21.89 14.62
C GLY A 66 2.02 -22.37 14.27
N ASN A 67 3.05 -21.96 15.02
CA ASN A 67 4.41 -22.48 14.83
C ASN A 67 4.54 -23.89 15.43
N ARG A 68 5.38 -24.74 14.83
CA ARG A 68 5.90 -25.96 15.45
C ARG A 68 7.39 -25.78 15.69
N PHE A 69 7.82 -25.93 16.93
CA PHE A 69 9.22 -25.82 17.34
C PHE A 69 9.90 -27.19 17.29
N SER A 70 11.22 -27.19 17.12
CA SER A 70 12.05 -28.38 16.99
C SER A 70 11.98 -29.23 18.27
N ASN A 71 12.15 -30.56 18.18
CA ASN A 71 11.82 -31.47 19.29
C ASN A 71 12.96 -31.80 20.26
N ASP A 72 14.21 -31.46 19.94
CA ASP A 72 15.37 -31.84 20.75
C ASP A 72 16.28 -30.64 20.97
N HIS A 73 16.41 -30.24 22.23
CA HIS A 73 17.58 -29.52 22.71
C HIS A 73 18.19 -30.40 23.80
N ASP A 74 19.11 -31.27 23.42
CA ASP A 74 19.62 -32.34 24.27
C ASP A 74 20.68 -31.86 25.25
N GLY A 75 20.57 -30.62 25.76
CA GLY A 75 21.26 -30.13 26.95
C GLY A 75 22.80 -30.22 26.94
N THR A 76 23.43 -30.54 25.80
CA THR A 76 24.88 -30.75 25.71
C THR A 76 25.58 -29.60 24.99
N GLY A 77 25.55 -28.42 25.60
CA GLY A 77 26.69 -27.50 25.53
C GLY A 77 26.67 -26.37 24.50
N ASP A 78 25.62 -26.20 23.70
CA ASP A 78 25.36 -24.98 22.93
C ASP A 78 23.99 -24.40 23.31
N PRO A 79 23.78 -23.06 23.27
CA PRO A 79 22.49 -22.45 23.54
C PRO A 79 21.56 -22.69 22.36
N GLU A 80 21.03 -23.91 22.27
CA GLU A 80 19.97 -24.22 21.34
C GLU A 80 18.66 -23.65 21.89
N GLU A 81 18.33 -22.44 21.46
CA GLU A 81 17.14 -21.72 21.89
C GLU A 81 16.07 -21.78 20.80
N ASP A 82 14.82 -22.04 21.21
CA ASP A 82 13.68 -21.87 20.32
C ASP A 82 13.57 -20.41 19.87
N TRP A 83 13.95 -19.48 20.76
CA TRP A 83 14.07 -18.06 20.49
C TRP A 83 15.35 -17.50 21.10
N TYR A 84 16.33 -17.22 20.25
CA TYR A 84 17.51 -16.46 20.59
C TYR A 84 17.27 -14.98 20.39
N ILE A 85 17.49 -14.17 21.42
CA ILE A 85 17.26 -12.73 21.39
C ILE A 85 18.48 -12.00 21.92
N GLU A 86 19.18 -11.30 21.03
CA GLU A 86 20.28 -10.42 21.41
C GLU A 86 19.74 -9.07 21.95
N SER A 87 18.85 -8.42 21.20
CA SER A 87 18.13 -7.21 21.61
C SER A 87 16.83 -7.08 20.83
N ALA A 88 15.69 -6.99 21.53
CA ALA A 88 14.39 -6.76 20.89
C ALA A 88 13.38 -6.06 21.81
N ASN A 89 12.27 -5.57 21.25
CA ASN A 89 11.12 -5.16 22.05
C ASN A 89 10.49 -6.34 22.80
N LEU A 90 9.84 -6.07 23.94
CA LEU A 90 9.05 -7.06 24.66
C LEU A 90 7.91 -7.54 23.76
N MET A 91 7.68 -8.85 23.73
CA MET A 91 6.61 -9.46 22.96
C MET A 91 5.75 -10.41 23.78
N GLU A 92 4.45 -10.41 23.51
CA GLU A 92 3.48 -11.39 23.97
C GLU A 92 3.29 -12.44 22.87
N TYR A 93 3.56 -13.70 23.18
CA TYR A 93 3.45 -14.80 22.23
C TYR A 93 2.24 -15.66 22.55
N PHE A 94 1.21 -15.52 21.73
CA PHE A 94 -0.05 -16.25 21.86
C PHE A 94 0.04 -17.58 21.12
N PHE A 95 -0.13 -18.70 21.82
CA PHE A 95 0.02 -20.04 21.23
C PHE A 95 -1.16 -20.95 21.58
N HIS A 96 -1.38 -21.95 20.73
CA HIS A 96 -2.36 -23.02 20.95
C HIS A 96 -1.91 -24.03 22.00
N THR A 97 -2.83 -24.65 22.73
CA THR A 97 -2.47 -25.72 23.68
C THR A 97 -1.93 -26.96 22.92
N PRO A 98 -0.70 -27.43 23.19
CA PRO A 98 -0.12 -28.61 22.54
C PRO A 98 -1.03 -29.84 22.59
N VAL A 99 -1.09 -30.59 21.47
CA VAL A 99 -1.71 -31.93 21.40
C VAL A 99 -0.70 -32.90 20.80
N GLY A 100 -0.51 -34.05 21.46
CA GLY A 100 0.47 -35.05 21.04
C GLY A 100 1.92 -34.56 21.19
N SER A 101 2.74 -34.75 20.15
CA SER A 101 4.15 -34.32 20.10
C SER A 101 4.35 -32.93 19.48
N ASN A 102 3.28 -32.18 19.23
CA ASN A 102 3.40 -30.85 18.63
C ASN A 102 3.85 -29.82 19.68
N ARG A 103 5.09 -29.33 19.57
CA ARG A 103 5.58 -28.19 20.36
C ARG A 103 5.11 -26.88 19.74
N THR A 104 4.01 -26.34 20.24
CA THR A 104 3.36 -25.12 19.71
C THR A 104 3.83 -23.83 20.36
N LYS A 105 4.70 -23.93 21.37
CA LYS A 105 5.29 -22.80 22.10
C LYS A 105 6.80 -22.99 22.19
N PRO A 106 7.57 -21.89 22.27
CA PRO A 106 8.96 -21.98 22.65
C PRO A 106 9.06 -22.42 24.12
N VAL A 107 9.98 -23.33 24.39
CA VAL A 107 10.33 -23.85 25.71
C VAL A 107 11.65 -23.24 26.18
N TYR A 108 12.58 -23.00 25.26
CA TYR A 108 13.90 -22.42 25.50
C TYR A 108 13.95 -21.03 24.88
N SER A 109 13.59 -20.02 25.67
CA SER A 109 13.62 -18.63 25.26
C SER A 109 14.00 -17.72 26.43
N ASN A 110 14.46 -16.51 26.12
CA ASN A 110 14.71 -15.48 27.13
C ASN A 110 13.37 -14.95 27.71
N PRO A 111 13.02 -15.26 28.97
CA PRO A 111 11.74 -14.86 29.56
C PRO A 111 11.62 -13.34 29.80
N SER A 112 12.73 -12.60 29.68
CA SER A 112 12.73 -11.14 29.82
C SER A 112 12.26 -10.43 28.54
N ALA A 113 12.25 -11.14 27.41
CA ALA A 113 11.90 -10.60 26.10
C ALA A 113 10.60 -11.20 25.54
N ILE A 114 10.21 -12.40 25.98
CA ILE A 114 8.97 -13.07 25.55
C ILE A 114 8.08 -13.42 26.74
N VAL A 115 6.83 -12.95 26.68
CA VAL A 115 5.75 -13.32 27.60
C VAL A 115 4.85 -14.33 26.90
N LEU A 116 4.81 -15.57 27.40
CA LEU A 116 3.99 -16.62 26.81
C LEU A 116 2.53 -16.52 27.26
N GLN A 117 1.62 -16.37 26.29
CA GLN A 117 0.18 -16.31 26.52
C GLN A 117 -0.49 -17.55 25.91
N SER A 118 -1.12 -18.37 26.76
CA SER A 118 -1.88 -19.52 26.26
C SER A 118 -3.24 -19.06 25.75
N THR A 119 -3.65 -19.54 24.57
CA THR A 119 -4.95 -19.22 23.96
C THR A 119 -5.98 -20.35 24.08
N ILE A 120 -7.22 -20.03 23.71
CA ILE A 120 -8.45 -20.77 23.95
C ILE A 120 -8.56 -21.93 22.95
N GLY A 121 -7.85 -23.03 23.19
CA GLY A 121 -8.09 -24.26 22.44
C GLY A 121 -6.90 -25.22 22.36
N ALA A 122 -7.24 -26.51 22.28
CA ALA A 122 -6.30 -27.55 21.85
C ALA A 122 -5.84 -27.26 20.40
N TRP A 123 -4.59 -27.61 20.09
CA TRP A 123 -4.05 -27.54 18.74
C TRP A 123 -4.96 -28.28 17.76
N PRO A 124 -5.56 -27.59 16.77
CA PRO A 124 -6.56 -28.15 15.87
C PRO A 124 -5.95 -28.77 14.61
N ASP A 125 -4.64 -29.02 14.59
CA ASP A 125 -3.80 -29.29 13.41
C ASP A 125 -3.27 -28.03 12.72
N LYS A 126 -2.12 -28.20 12.04
CA LYS A 126 -1.36 -27.11 11.40
C LYS A 126 -2.19 -26.43 10.31
N GLU A 127 -2.95 -27.21 9.58
CA GLU A 127 -3.85 -26.79 8.50
C GLU A 127 -4.88 -25.76 8.99
N ILE A 128 -5.36 -25.92 10.22
CA ILE A 128 -6.40 -25.09 10.82
C ILE A 128 -5.79 -23.93 11.61
N ALA A 129 -4.70 -24.18 12.34
CA ALA A 129 -3.95 -23.13 13.05
C ALA A 129 -3.30 -22.13 12.08
N CYS A 130 -2.90 -22.63 10.92
CA CYS A 130 -2.18 -21.91 9.89
C CYS A 130 -2.74 -22.25 8.51
N PRO A 131 -3.92 -21.71 8.18
CA PRO A 131 -4.47 -21.85 6.85
C PRO A 131 -3.47 -21.23 5.87
N VAL A 132 -2.89 -22.07 5.03
CA VAL A 132 -1.85 -21.66 4.11
C VAL A 132 -2.50 -20.80 3.01
N ARG A 133 -2.03 -19.55 2.85
CA ARG A 133 -2.38 -18.71 1.69
C ARG A 133 -1.61 -19.11 0.43
N LEU A 134 -0.45 -19.75 0.59
CA LEU A 134 0.17 -20.51 -0.49
C LEU A 134 -0.72 -21.71 -0.82
N SER A 135 -0.99 -21.92 -2.10
CA SER A 135 -2.00 -22.89 -2.50
C SER A 135 -1.59 -24.31 -2.17
N LYS A 136 -2.11 -24.80 -1.04
CA LYS A 136 -2.31 -26.22 -0.85
C LYS A 136 -3.06 -26.73 -2.06
N GLY A 137 -2.67 -27.92 -2.51
CA GLY A 137 -3.50 -28.66 -3.45
C GLY A 137 -4.97 -28.57 -3.03
N GLY A 138 -5.82 -28.42 -4.03
CA GLY A 138 -7.27 -28.40 -3.92
C GLY A 138 -7.82 -29.02 -5.19
N ILE A 139 -9.11 -29.31 -5.23
CA ILE A 139 -9.72 -29.79 -6.47
C ILE A 139 -10.09 -28.59 -7.34
N ARG A 140 -9.93 -28.72 -8.67
CA ARG A 140 -10.24 -27.66 -9.65
C ARG A 140 -11.65 -27.05 -9.43
N LEU A 141 -12.61 -27.88 -9.01
CA LEU A 141 -13.97 -27.46 -8.72
C LEU A 141 -14.07 -26.45 -7.58
N GLU A 142 -13.27 -26.60 -6.52
CA GLU A 142 -13.28 -25.71 -5.35
C GLU A 142 -12.72 -24.34 -5.72
N LYS A 143 -11.58 -24.30 -6.42
CA LYS A 143 -10.98 -23.04 -6.89
C LYS A 143 -11.89 -22.32 -7.88
N LYS A 144 -12.58 -23.06 -8.75
CA LYS A 144 -13.61 -22.51 -9.63
C LYS A 144 -14.76 -21.86 -8.84
N LEU A 145 -15.26 -22.52 -7.81
CA LEU A 145 -16.34 -21.99 -6.97
C LEU A 145 -15.91 -20.73 -6.23
N ILE A 146 -14.67 -20.68 -5.73
CA ILE A 146 -14.10 -19.47 -5.12
C ILE A 146 -14.07 -18.34 -6.16
N SER A 147 -13.49 -18.55 -7.35
CA SER A 147 -13.43 -17.53 -8.39
C SER A 147 -14.82 -17.01 -8.80
N LEU A 148 -15.84 -17.86 -8.80
CA LEU A 148 -17.23 -17.46 -9.08
C LEU A 148 -17.81 -16.61 -7.94
N ASN A 149 -17.70 -17.08 -6.69
CA ASN A 149 -18.23 -16.35 -5.54
C ASN A 149 -17.56 -14.98 -5.37
N GLU A 150 -16.23 -14.90 -5.57
CA GLU A 150 -15.50 -13.64 -5.48
C GLU A 150 -15.83 -12.72 -6.66
N ALA A 151 -16.18 -13.25 -7.83
CA ALA A 151 -16.67 -12.44 -8.95
C ALA A 151 -18.06 -11.85 -8.64
N GLU A 152 -18.98 -12.65 -8.08
CA GLU A 152 -20.29 -12.17 -7.63
C GLU A 152 -20.14 -11.09 -6.55
N ALA A 153 -19.26 -11.32 -5.55
CA ALA A 153 -18.99 -10.34 -4.50
C ALA A 153 -18.33 -9.05 -5.02
N GLU A 154 -17.41 -9.15 -5.99
CA GLU A 154 -16.82 -8.00 -6.67
C GLU A 154 -17.88 -7.19 -7.43
N ASP A 155 -18.79 -7.85 -8.13
CA ASP A 155 -19.87 -7.20 -8.87
C ASP A 155 -20.88 -6.54 -7.92
N ASP A 156 -21.27 -7.20 -6.83
CA ASP A 156 -22.12 -6.61 -5.78
C ASP A 156 -21.45 -5.37 -5.15
N ALA A 157 -20.15 -5.43 -4.87
CA ALA A 157 -19.38 -4.30 -4.34
C ALA A 157 -19.29 -3.15 -5.36
N LYS A 158 -19.15 -3.45 -6.66
CA LYS A 158 -19.21 -2.45 -7.74
C LYS A 158 -20.59 -1.81 -7.86
N GLU A 159 -21.66 -2.59 -7.80
CA GLU A 159 -23.02 -2.06 -7.82
C GLU A 159 -23.28 -1.17 -6.60
N ALA A 160 -22.84 -1.59 -5.41
CA ALA A 160 -22.92 -0.78 -4.20
C ALA A 160 -22.07 0.49 -4.29
N TYR A 161 -20.88 0.40 -4.88
CA TYR A 161 -20.01 1.54 -5.16
C TYR A 161 -20.66 2.52 -6.12
N ASP A 162 -21.18 2.05 -7.25
CA ASP A 162 -21.85 2.89 -8.23
C ASP A 162 -23.12 3.52 -7.65
N ALA A 163 -23.89 2.80 -6.84
CA ALA A 163 -25.03 3.36 -6.12
C ALA A 163 -24.64 4.38 -5.05
N ALA A 164 -23.54 4.15 -4.31
CA ALA A 164 -23.06 5.07 -3.28
C ALA A 164 -22.42 6.34 -3.87
N LYS A 165 -21.74 6.17 -5.00
CA LYS A 165 -21.17 7.23 -5.84
C LYS A 165 -22.27 8.09 -6.46
N ASP A 166 -23.36 7.48 -6.89
CA ASP A 166 -24.23 8.07 -7.89
C ASP A 166 -25.71 8.01 -7.51
N ASP A 167 -26.12 8.69 -6.43
CA ASP A 167 -27.55 8.95 -6.09
C ASP A 167 -28.27 9.83 -7.15
N GLY A 168 -27.85 9.77 -8.43
CA GLY A 168 -28.42 10.43 -9.60
C GLY A 168 -27.74 11.74 -10.03
N GLU A 169 -26.64 12.15 -9.38
CA GLU A 169 -26.10 13.51 -9.48
C GLU A 169 -24.76 13.63 -10.23
N THR A 170 -24.07 12.54 -10.65
CA THR A 170 -22.77 12.67 -11.34
C THR A 170 -22.89 13.44 -12.64
N TYR A 171 -23.86 13.08 -13.50
CA TYR A 171 -24.02 13.73 -14.81
C TYR A 171 -24.46 15.20 -14.68
N THR A 172 -25.34 15.51 -13.72
CA THR A 172 -25.78 16.89 -13.46
C THR A 172 -24.63 17.72 -12.91
N LEU A 173 -23.85 17.17 -11.97
CA LEU A 173 -22.72 17.85 -11.37
C LEU A 173 -21.53 17.99 -12.32
N GLU A 174 -21.26 17.01 -13.17
CA GLU A 174 -20.26 17.06 -14.25
C GLU A 174 -20.62 18.17 -15.24
N THR A 175 -21.87 18.19 -15.72
CA THR A 175 -22.37 19.24 -16.62
C THR A 175 -22.30 20.62 -15.96
N TYR A 176 -22.61 20.70 -14.66
CA TYR A 176 -22.52 21.94 -13.88
C TYR A 176 -21.06 22.39 -13.68
N ALA A 177 -20.14 21.46 -13.45
CA ALA A 177 -18.71 21.72 -13.32
C ALA A 177 -18.09 22.12 -14.66
N TRP A 178 -18.58 21.61 -15.79
CA TRP A 178 -18.11 21.99 -17.12
C TRP A 178 -18.71 23.32 -17.63
N ASP A 179 -19.84 23.76 -17.09
CA ASP A 179 -20.56 24.94 -17.57
C ASP A 179 -19.73 26.23 -17.41
N PRO A 180 -19.36 26.91 -18.53
CA PRO A 180 -18.53 28.12 -18.51
C PRO A 180 -19.25 29.33 -17.91
N THR A 181 -20.59 29.28 -17.79
CA THR A 181 -21.39 30.34 -17.17
C THR A 181 -21.34 30.29 -15.65
N LYS A 182 -20.87 29.18 -15.07
CA LYS A 182 -20.66 29.06 -13.62
C LYS A 182 -19.28 29.59 -13.25
N ASN A 183 -19.19 30.39 -12.21
CA ASN A 183 -17.91 30.83 -11.69
C ASN A 183 -17.29 29.80 -10.74
N SER A 184 -15.99 29.95 -10.48
CA SER A 184 -15.20 29.07 -9.61
C SER A 184 -15.85 28.82 -8.24
N THR A 185 -16.44 29.84 -7.60
CA THR A 185 -17.13 29.72 -6.31
C THR A 185 -18.40 28.87 -6.41
N GLN A 186 -19.19 29.04 -7.47
CA GLN A 186 -20.42 28.27 -7.70
C GLN A 186 -20.12 26.80 -7.91
N VAL A 187 -19.06 26.48 -8.66
CA VAL A 187 -18.60 25.10 -8.88
C VAL A 187 -18.11 24.50 -7.57
N LYS A 188 -17.25 25.20 -6.83
CA LYS A 188 -16.78 24.77 -5.50
C LYS A 188 -17.94 24.41 -4.58
N ASN A 189 -18.93 25.30 -4.46
CA ASN A 189 -20.06 25.06 -3.56
C ASN A 189 -20.90 23.85 -3.99
N ALA A 190 -21.02 23.60 -5.30
CA ALA A 190 -21.68 22.40 -5.83
C ALA A 190 -20.89 21.13 -5.45
N LEU A 191 -19.57 21.13 -5.64
CA LEU A 191 -18.68 20.02 -5.27
C LEU A 191 -18.66 19.75 -3.76
N LEU A 192 -18.74 20.80 -2.94
CA LEU A 192 -18.83 20.66 -1.48
C LEU A 192 -20.21 20.18 -1.01
N SER A 193 -21.27 20.46 -1.75
CA SER A 193 -22.63 20.08 -1.34
C SER A 193 -22.89 18.58 -1.40
N VAL A 194 -22.11 17.87 -2.21
CA VAL A 194 -22.17 16.40 -2.37
C VAL A 194 -21.01 15.69 -1.68
N ALA A 195 -20.15 16.42 -0.96
CA ALA A 195 -18.98 15.82 -0.33
C ALA A 195 -19.39 14.75 0.71
N PRO A 196 -18.63 13.64 0.84
CA PRO A 196 -17.38 13.30 0.13
C PRO A 196 -17.58 12.46 -1.16
N LYS A 197 -18.73 12.57 -1.83
CA LYS A 197 -19.16 11.63 -2.89
C LYS A 197 -18.83 12.10 -4.31
N VAL A 198 -17.94 13.07 -4.49
CA VAL A 198 -17.61 13.56 -5.85
C VAL A 198 -16.79 12.50 -6.61
N SER A 199 -17.28 12.09 -7.77
CA SER A 199 -16.62 11.11 -8.63
C SER A 199 -15.43 11.68 -9.40
N GLU A 200 -14.52 10.80 -9.81
CA GLU A 200 -13.36 11.15 -10.66
C GLU A 200 -13.75 11.88 -11.96
N ALA A 201 -14.88 11.52 -12.60
CA ALA A 201 -15.34 12.18 -13.83
C ALA A 201 -15.69 13.67 -13.59
N VAL A 202 -16.34 13.97 -12.47
CA VAL A 202 -16.64 15.35 -12.06
C VAL A 202 -15.35 16.09 -11.72
N TRP A 203 -14.39 15.43 -11.06
CA TRP A 203 -13.08 16.04 -10.80
C TRP A 203 -12.35 16.37 -12.09
N LYS A 204 -12.32 15.44 -13.03
CA LYS A 204 -11.74 15.67 -14.36
C LYS A 204 -12.40 16.87 -15.05
N ALA A 205 -13.73 16.95 -15.04
CA ALA A 205 -14.44 18.12 -15.56
C ALA A 205 -14.08 19.42 -14.82
N ALA A 206 -13.90 19.39 -13.50
CA ALA A 206 -13.50 20.54 -12.70
C ALA A 206 -12.04 20.98 -12.94
N PHE A 207 -11.13 20.06 -13.26
CA PHE A 207 -9.74 20.35 -13.64
C PHE A 207 -9.63 20.88 -15.08
N GLU A 208 -10.43 20.35 -16.00
CA GLU A 208 -10.35 20.62 -17.44
C GLU A 208 -11.24 21.78 -17.91
N ARG A 209 -12.10 22.34 -17.05
CA ARG A 209 -13.04 23.42 -17.42
C ARG A 209 -12.35 24.71 -17.87
N ASP A 210 -13.06 25.47 -18.70
CA ASP A 210 -12.70 26.84 -19.13
C ASP A 210 -13.91 27.78 -18.96
N PRO A 211 -13.82 28.87 -18.15
CA PRO A 211 -12.65 29.32 -17.39
C PRO A 211 -12.31 28.38 -16.24
N ALA A 212 -11.00 28.16 -16.07
CA ALA A 212 -10.44 27.33 -15.01
C ALA A 212 -10.92 27.76 -13.62
N MET A 213 -11.05 26.80 -12.70
CA MET A 213 -11.23 27.12 -11.28
C MET A 213 -10.02 27.89 -10.76
N SER A 214 -10.22 28.63 -9.68
CA SER A 214 -9.09 29.15 -8.94
C SER A 214 -8.48 28.01 -8.13
N ASP A 215 -7.15 27.97 -8.07
CA ASP A 215 -6.41 26.94 -7.35
C ASP A 215 -6.88 26.79 -5.91
N TRP A 216 -7.26 27.89 -5.26
CA TRP A 216 -7.82 27.88 -3.91
C TRP A 216 -9.19 27.21 -3.83
N HIS A 217 -10.13 27.57 -4.72
CA HIS A 217 -11.46 26.96 -4.71
C HIS A 217 -11.41 25.46 -5.06
N LEU A 218 -10.52 25.08 -5.97
CA LEU A 218 -10.26 23.68 -6.29
C LEU A 218 -9.70 22.93 -5.08
N THR A 219 -8.70 23.52 -4.40
CA THR A 219 -8.13 22.97 -3.16
C THR A 219 -9.18 22.81 -2.06
N GLN A 220 -10.04 23.81 -1.83
CA GLN A 220 -11.12 23.74 -0.84
C GLN A 220 -12.09 22.59 -1.14
N ALA A 221 -12.49 22.43 -2.41
CA ALA A 221 -13.39 21.37 -2.82
C ALA A 221 -12.75 19.98 -2.64
N LEU A 222 -11.47 19.84 -3.00
CA LEU A 222 -10.69 18.60 -2.85
C LEU A 222 -10.52 18.22 -1.38
N VAL A 223 -10.12 19.16 -0.53
CA VAL A 223 -9.99 18.94 0.93
C VAL A 223 -11.32 18.53 1.56
N GLY A 224 -12.42 19.16 1.16
CA GLY A 224 -13.76 18.80 1.66
C GLY A 224 -14.22 17.40 1.24
N ASN A 225 -13.63 16.83 0.18
CA ASN A 225 -13.91 15.50 -0.32
C ASN A 225 -12.83 14.47 0.07
N SER A 226 -11.86 14.84 0.91
CA SER A 226 -10.83 13.91 1.36
C SER A 226 -11.39 12.85 2.34
N PRO A 227 -10.86 11.61 2.33
CA PRO A 227 -9.78 11.11 1.46
C PRO A 227 -10.22 10.98 0.00
N LEU A 228 -9.35 11.39 -0.92
CA LEU A 228 -9.62 11.40 -2.36
C LEU A 228 -9.34 10.04 -2.98
N GLN A 229 -10.06 9.74 -4.06
CA GLN A 229 -9.82 8.56 -4.90
C GLN A 229 -8.44 8.63 -5.56
N ALA A 230 -7.82 7.48 -5.81
CA ALA A 230 -6.47 7.40 -6.37
C ALA A 230 -6.34 8.12 -7.73
N GLY A 231 -7.34 8.01 -8.61
CA GLY A 231 -7.37 8.72 -9.89
C GLY A 231 -7.47 10.24 -9.71
N THR A 232 -8.22 10.73 -8.72
CA THR A 232 -8.27 12.15 -8.39
C THR A 232 -6.95 12.67 -7.83
N LEU A 233 -6.26 11.87 -7.00
CA LEU A 233 -4.91 12.20 -6.55
C LEU A 233 -3.90 12.25 -7.69
N ALA A 234 -4.05 11.39 -8.72
CA ALA A 234 -3.25 11.48 -9.93
C ALA A 234 -3.50 12.80 -10.68
N LEU A 235 -4.76 13.22 -10.83
CA LEU A 235 -5.12 14.52 -11.40
C LEU A 235 -4.47 15.68 -10.63
N VAL A 236 -4.47 15.64 -9.29
CA VAL A 236 -3.79 16.66 -8.46
C VAL A 236 -2.29 16.71 -8.76
N LYS A 237 -1.63 15.55 -8.89
CA LYS A 237 -0.18 15.46 -9.18
C LYS A 237 0.16 15.99 -10.58
N GLU A 238 -0.69 15.70 -11.56
CA GLU A 238 -0.53 16.13 -12.95
C GLU A 238 -0.94 17.59 -13.18
N SER A 239 -1.76 18.15 -12.29
CA SER A 239 -2.24 19.54 -12.40
C SER A 239 -1.15 20.59 -12.24
N GLY A 240 -1.39 21.81 -12.74
CA GLY A 240 -0.52 22.96 -12.53
C GLY A 240 -0.55 23.57 -11.11
N LEU A 241 -1.21 22.93 -10.14
CA LEU A 241 -1.33 23.43 -8.76
C LEU A 241 0.06 23.65 -8.13
N SER A 242 0.23 24.78 -7.46
CA SER A 242 1.46 25.10 -6.75
C SER A 242 1.74 24.08 -5.63
N PRO A 243 3.02 23.91 -5.22
CA PRO A 243 3.39 23.00 -4.12
C PRO A 243 2.58 23.25 -2.85
N PHE A 244 2.32 24.52 -2.52
CA PHE A 244 1.51 24.91 -1.37
C PHE A 244 0.12 24.25 -1.35
N TYR A 245 -0.61 24.28 -2.46
CA TYR A 245 -1.95 23.70 -2.52
C TYR A 245 -1.94 22.17 -2.47
N ARG A 246 -0.92 21.55 -3.07
CA ARG A 246 -0.71 20.10 -3.02
C ARG A 246 -0.48 19.63 -1.59
N ASP A 247 0.37 20.34 -0.83
CA ASP A 247 0.67 20.00 0.57
C ASP A 247 -0.59 20.03 1.45
N ILE A 248 -1.50 20.97 1.20
CA ILE A 248 -2.80 21.05 1.90
C ILE A 248 -3.66 19.83 1.59
N ILE A 249 -3.74 19.44 0.31
CA ILE A 249 -4.52 18.28 -0.13
C ILE A 249 -3.94 17.00 0.47
N GLU A 250 -2.61 16.83 0.41
CA GLU A 250 -1.91 15.65 0.95
C GLU A 250 -2.11 15.51 2.46
N SER A 251 -2.03 16.62 3.20
CA SER A 251 -2.27 16.63 4.65
C SER A 251 -3.70 16.21 5.00
N ALA A 252 -4.68 16.57 4.15
CA ALA A 252 -6.08 16.22 4.32
C ALA A 252 -6.39 14.74 4.04
N GLN A 253 -5.46 13.96 3.45
CA GLN A 253 -5.67 12.53 3.17
C GLN A 253 -5.61 11.64 4.41
N SER A 254 -5.15 12.17 5.54
CA SER A 254 -4.99 11.43 6.80
C SER A 254 -6.27 11.31 7.66
N GLY A 255 -7.42 11.74 7.12
CA GLY A 255 -8.71 11.72 7.81
C GLY A 255 -9.40 10.34 7.86
N ASP A 256 -10.62 10.31 8.41
CA ASP A 256 -11.45 9.10 8.54
C ASP A 256 -11.70 8.44 7.16
N ILE A 257 -11.70 7.10 7.14
CA ILE A 257 -11.96 6.30 5.94
C ILE A 257 -13.38 6.62 5.43
N ASN A 258 -13.50 7.12 4.21
CA ASN A 258 -14.81 7.34 3.60
C ASN A 258 -15.39 6.04 3.01
N LEU A 259 -16.71 6.00 2.83
CA LEU A 259 -17.43 4.82 2.32
C LEU A 259 -16.94 4.39 0.93
N LEU A 260 -16.56 5.33 0.06
CA LEU A 260 -16.06 5.01 -1.28
C LEU A 260 -14.68 4.35 -1.23
N THR A 261 -13.79 4.81 -0.36
CA THR A 261 -12.48 4.18 -0.12
C THR A 261 -12.64 2.78 0.47
N LEU A 262 -13.63 2.58 1.34
CA LEU A 262 -13.95 1.24 1.87
C LEU A 262 -14.41 0.31 0.75
N LEU A 263 -15.35 0.76 -0.10
CA LEU A 263 -15.87 -0.01 -1.23
C LEU A 263 -14.79 -0.26 -2.30
N GLU A 264 -13.90 0.70 -2.57
CA GLU A 264 -12.73 0.52 -3.45
C GLU A 264 -11.77 -0.55 -2.90
N SER A 265 -11.52 -0.53 -1.58
CA SER A 265 -10.72 -1.56 -0.92
C SER A 265 -11.39 -2.94 -0.99
N GLU A 266 -12.72 -2.99 -0.86
CA GLU A 266 -13.52 -4.22 -0.96
C GLU A 266 -13.47 -4.78 -2.39
N ILE A 267 -13.70 -3.94 -3.41
CA ILE A 267 -13.55 -4.31 -4.83
C ILE A 267 -12.15 -4.83 -5.11
N ALA A 268 -11.11 -4.14 -4.63
CA ALA A 268 -9.72 -4.55 -4.83
C ALA A 268 -9.42 -5.90 -4.13
N THR A 269 -10.00 -6.12 -2.96
CA THR A 269 -9.85 -7.38 -2.21
C THR A 269 -10.47 -8.54 -2.97
N HIS A 270 -11.72 -8.42 -3.40
CA HIS A 270 -12.41 -9.47 -4.16
C HIS A 270 -11.76 -9.70 -5.52
N ALA A 271 -11.33 -8.65 -6.22
CA ALA A 271 -10.57 -8.78 -7.47
C ALA A 271 -9.25 -9.54 -7.26
N GLY A 272 -8.55 -9.27 -6.16
CA GLY A 272 -7.32 -9.98 -5.77
C GLY A 272 -7.58 -11.46 -5.49
N LEU A 273 -8.55 -11.78 -4.63
CA LEU A 273 -8.92 -13.16 -4.28
C LEU A 273 -9.39 -13.95 -5.50
N LYS A 274 -10.17 -13.33 -6.39
CA LYS A 274 -10.58 -13.91 -7.67
C LYS A 274 -9.37 -14.24 -8.55
N GLY A 275 -8.44 -13.29 -8.69
CA GLY A 275 -7.20 -13.47 -9.46
C GLY A 275 -6.32 -14.59 -8.91
N GLU A 276 -6.14 -14.65 -7.60
CA GLU A 276 -5.41 -15.74 -6.91
C GLU A 276 -6.05 -17.10 -7.18
N ALA A 277 -7.38 -17.21 -7.03
CA ALA A 277 -8.11 -18.45 -7.27
C ALA A 277 -8.02 -18.92 -8.73
N LEU A 278 -8.04 -17.99 -9.70
CA LEU A 278 -7.86 -18.30 -11.12
C LEU A 278 -6.42 -18.77 -11.42
N SER A 279 -5.41 -18.13 -10.82
CA SER A 279 -4.01 -18.55 -10.96
C SER A 279 -3.79 -19.95 -10.40
N ASP A 280 -4.38 -20.24 -9.24
CA ASP A 280 -4.37 -21.57 -8.62
C ASP A 280 -5.03 -22.63 -9.49
N LEU A 281 -6.16 -22.29 -10.09
CA LEU A 281 -6.87 -23.15 -11.01
C LEU A 281 -6.02 -23.47 -12.24
N GLY A 282 -5.24 -22.49 -12.70
CA GLY A 282 -4.24 -22.68 -13.74
C GLY A 282 -3.18 -23.70 -13.33
N ARG A 283 -2.54 -23.48 -12.19
CA ARG A 283 -1.52 -24.40 -11.64
C ARG A 283 -2.05 -25.82 -11.46
N LEU A 284 -3.27 -25.99 -10.93
CA LEU A 284 -3.90 -27.31 -10.76
C LEU A 284 -4.20 -28.00 -12.09
N SER A 285 -4.60 -27.23 -13.10
CA SER A 285 -4.87 -27.77 -14.44
C SER A 285 -3.58 -28.26 -15.12
N TRP A 286 -2.46 -27.61 -14.82
CA TRP A 286 -1.12 -28.00 -15.27
C TRP A 286 -0.54 -29.23 -14.58
N LEU A 287 -0.80 -29.40 -13.28
CA LEU A 287 -0.33 -30.55 -12.51
C LEU A 287 -1.17 -31.82 -12.72
N ASP A 288 -2.33 -31.70 -13.37
CA ASP A 288 -3.18 -32.84 -13.73
C ASP A 288 -2.61 -33.60 -14.93
N SER A 289 -1.81 -34.63 -14.64
CA SER A 289 -1.08 -35.43 -15.64
C SER A 289 -1.97 -36.34 -16.50
N THR A 290 -3.29 -36.36 -16.29
CA THR A 290 -4.20 -37.31 -16.96
C THR A 290 -4.92 -36.73 -18.17
N ASP A 291 -5.07 -35.40 -18.25
CA ASP A 291 -5.78 -34.73 -19.34
C ASP A 291 -5.38 -33.24 -19.49
N VAL A 292 -4.09 -33.01 -19.71
CA VAL A 292 -3.49 -31.66 -19.82
C VAL A 292 -4.14 -30.82 -20.92
N SER A 293 -4.51 -31.43 -22.05
CA SER A 293 -5.09 -30.67 -23.18
C SER A 293 -6.50 -30.14 -22.85
N ASN A 294 -7.40 -30.96 -22.29
CA ASN A 294 -8.75 -30.48 -21.94
C ASN A 294 -8.75 -29.62 -20.67
N SER A 295 -7.79 -29.82 -19.76
CA SER A 295 -7.66 -29.02 -18.55
C SER A 295 -7.28 -27.58 -18.87
N ILE A 296 -6.37 -27.38 -19.84
CA ILE A 296 -5.92 -26.08 -20.32
C ILE A 296 -6.99 -25.38 -21.18
N ASP A 297 -7.75 -26.10 -22.01
CA ASP A 297 -8.87 -25.50 -22.76
C ASP A 297 -9.97 -24.97 -21.85
N SER A 298 -10.30 -25.70 -20.79
CA SER A 298 -11.26 -25.25 -19.77
C SER A 298 -10.77 -23.99 -19.04
N LEU A 299 -9.45 -23.88 -18.84
CA LEU A 299 -8.83 -22.75 -18.16
C LEU A 299 -8.90 -21.47 -19.01
N LEU A 300 -8.69 -21.57 -20.33
CA LEU A 300 -8.89 -20.43 -21.25
C LEU A 300 -10.33 -19.91 -21.18
N ILE A 301 -11.31 -20.80 -21.23
CA ILE A 301 -12.73 -20.46 -21.11
C ILE A 301 -13.01 -19.74 -19.79
N TRP A 302 -12.38 -20.15 -18.68
CA TRP A 302 -12.57 -19.50 -17.39
C TRP A 302 -11.93 -18.11 -17.33
N HIS A 303 -10.75 -17.92 -17.89
CA HIS A 303 -10.18 -16.56 -18.02
C HIS A 303 -10.89 -15.69 -19.07
N GLU A 304 -11.75 -16.25 -19.91
CA GLU A 304 -12.68 -15.49 -20.75
C GLU A 304 -13.95 -15.09 -19.99
N GLN A 305 -14.50 -16.02 -19.19
CA GLN A 305 -15.71 -15.79 -18.40
C GLN A 305 -15.48 -14.92 -17.17
N LEU A 306 -14.29 -14.98 -16.58
CA LEU A 306 -13.91 -14.28 -15.35
C LEU A 306 -12.68 -13.40 -15.62
N PRO A 307 -12.86 -12.23 -16.25
CA PRO A 307 -11.79 -11.28 -16.49
C PRO A 307 -11.09 -10.86 -15.18
N SER A 308 -9.76 -10.87 -15.18
CA SER A 308 -8.91 -10.32 -14.13
C SER A 308 -7.72 -9.60 -14.77
N SER A 309 -7.06 -8.71 -14.02
CA SER A 309 -5.89 -7.96 -14.49
C SER A 309 -4.71 -8.86 -14.89
N THR A 310 -4.68 -10.10 -14.42
CA THR A 310 -3.61 -11.08 -14.72
C THR A 310 -3.98 -12.07 -15.83
N ASN A 311 -5.17 -11.92 -16.42
CA ASN A 311 -5.67 -12.88 -17.42
C ASN A 311 -4.82 -12.93 -18.66
N ALA A 312 -4.37 -11.77 -19.16
CA ALA A 312 -3.54 -11.72 -20.37
C ALA A 312 -2.21 -12.47 -20.17
N LEU A 313 -1.52 -12.26 -19.06
CA LEU A 313 -0.31 -12.99 -18.71
C LEU A 313 -0.55 -14.50 -18.58
N THR A 314 -1.65 -14.90 -17.92
CA THR A 314 -1.97 -16.31 -17.73
C THR A 314 -2.35 -16.99 -19.06
N LYS A 315 -3.16 -16.32 -19.88
CA LYS A 315 -3.51 -16.77 -21.25
C LYS A 315 -2.26 -16.86 -22.13
N ALA A 316 -1.32 -15.92 -22.02
CA ALA A 316 -0.05 -15.99 -22.73
C ALA A 316 0.74 -17.24 -22.33
N GLY A 317 0.87 -17.53 -21.04
CA GLY A 317 1.50 -18.77 -20.56
C GLY A 317 0.81 -20.04 -21.06
N ILE A 318 -0.53 -20.03 -21.11
CA ILE A 318 -1.32 -21.13 -21.66
C ILE A 318 -1.07 -21.34 -23.16
N TYR A 319 -1.13 -20.28 -23.98
CA TYR A 319 -0.92 -20.40 -25.42
C TYR A 319 0.51 -20.85 -25.75
N THR A 320 1.51 -20.33 -25.04
CA THR A 320 2.90 -20.78 -25.12
C THR A 320 3.02 -22.28 -24.86
N ALA A 321 2.36 -22.77 -23.83
CA ALA A 321 2.38 -24.18 -23.47
C ALA A 321 1.69 -25.12 -24.45
N LYS A 322 0.60 -24.66 -25.06
CA LYS A 322 -0.10 -25.39 -26.12
C LYS A 322 0.67 -25.40 -27.45
N GLY A 323 1.71 -24.57 -27.58
CA GLY A 323 2.34 -24.27 -28.86
C GLY A 323 1.42 -23.52 -29.83
N ASP A 324 0.36 -22.87 -29.31
CA ASP A 324 -0.59 -22.09 -30.10
C ASP A 324 -0.07 -20.65 -30.24
N HIS A 325 0.99 -20.52 -31.02
CA HIS A 325 1.68 -19.25 -31.20
C HIS A 325 0.87 -18.22 -32.00
N THR A 326 -0.10 -18.67 -32.82
CA THR A 326 -1.01 -17.77 -33.53
C THR A 326 -1.95 -17.06 -32.55
N SER A 327 -2.56 -17.79 -31.60
CA SER A 327 -3.41 -17.18 -30.57
C SER A 327 -2.60 -16.34 -29.59
N LEU A 328 -1.36 -16.75 -29.27
CA LEU A 328 -0.44 -15.96 -28.44
C LEU A 328 -0.11 -14.61 -29.07
N GLN A 329 0.22 -14.59 -30.37
CA GLN A 329 0.54 -13.38 -31.12
C GLN A 329 -0.67 -12.43 -31.14
N GLY A 330 -1.87 -12.95 -31.43
CA GLY A 330 -3.09 -12.14 -31.45
C GLY A 330 -3.44 -11.53 -30.08
N LEU A 331 -3.23 -12.29 -28.99
CA LEU A 331 -3.38 -11.77 -27.63
C LEU A 331 -2.37 -10.65 -27.34
N ALA A 332 -1.09 -10.89 -27.65
CA ALA A 332 -0.02 -9.91 -27.42
C ALA A 332 -0.25 -8.61 -28.21
N GLU A 333 -0.71 -8.69 -29.47
CA GLU A 333 -1.08 -7.53 -30.28
C GLU A 333 -2.22 -6.72 -29.66
N ALA A 334 -3.24 -7.39 -29.12
CA ALA A 334 -4.35 -6.72 -28.47
C ALA A 334 -3.91 -5.98 -27.19
N GLU A 335 -3.03 -6.59 -26.38
CA GLU A 335 -2.52 -5.96 -25.16
C GLU A 335 -1.61 -4.76 -25.46
N VAL A 336 -0.73 -4.87 -26.47
CA VAL A 336 0.08 -3.73 -26.94
C VAL A 336 -0.81 -2.55 -27.37
N LEU A 337 -1.90 -2.81 -28.11
CA LEU A 337 -2.84 -1.78 -28.53
C LEU A 337 -3.64 -1.17 -27.38
N SER A 338 -3.92 -1.95 -26.34
CA SER A 338 -4.61 -1.49 -25.13
C SER A 338 -3.75 -0.59 -24.24
N GLY A 339 -2.43 -0.59 -24.45
CA GLY A 339 -1.48 0.17 -23.64
C GLY A 339 -1.08 -0.53 -22.33
N ASN A 340 -1.51 -1.77 -22.11
CA ASN A 340 -1.05 -2.59 -20.99
C ASN A 340 0.37 -3.07 -21.28
N ASP A 341 1.36 -2.59 -20.51
CA ASP A 341 2.77 -3.00 -20.57
C ASP A 341 3.28 -3.32 -22.00
N PRO A 342 3.22 -2.33 -22.93
CA PRO A 342 3.43 -2.56 -24.36
C PRO A 342 4.81 -3.10 -24.70
N GLU A 343 5.82 -2.83 -23.86
CA GLU A 343 7.17 -3.37 -24.01
C GLU A 343 7.19 -4.88 -23.73
N PHE A 344 6.53 -5.34 -22.66
CA PHE A 344 6.43 -6.75 -22.33
C PHE A 344 5.60 -7.53 -23.36
N TYR A 345 4.42 -7.02 -23.73
CA TYR A 345 3.60 -7.73 -24.72
C TYR A 345 4.18 -7.61 -26.14
N GLY A 346 4.95 -6.57 -26.45
CA GLY A 346 5.77 -6.52 -27.66
C GLY A 346 6.76 -7.69 -27.73
N LEU A 347 7.44 -7.98 -26.62
CA LEU A 347 8.34 -9.13 -26.52
C LEU A 347 7.59 -10.48 -26.63
N VAL A 348 6.42 -10.61 -25.99
CA VAL A 348 5.58 -11.81 -26.11
C VAL A 348 5.15 -12.05 -27.57
N LYS A 349 4.84 -10.97 -28.30
CA LYS A 349 4.52 -11.01 -29.73
C LYS A 349 5.72 -11.49 -30.55
N ASP A 350 6.89 -10.87 -30.37
CA ASP A 350 8.11 -11.22 -31.11
C ASP A 350 8.52 -12.68 -30.85
N TYR A 351 8.35 -13.14 -29.60
CA TYR A 351 8.50 -14.54 -29.24
C TYR A 351 7.53 -15.46 -30.00
N ALA A 352 6.24 -15.13 -30.03
CA ALA A 352 5.22 -15.91 -30.73
C ALA A 352 5.51 -16.01 -32.24
N GLU A 353 5.99 -14.92 -32.84
CA GLU A 353 6.39 -14.87 -34.25
C GLU A 353 7.61 -15.75 -34.52
N ALA A 354 8.67 -15.63 -33.70
CA ALA A 354 9.88 -16.45 -33.83
C ALA A 354 9.56 -17.94 -33.68
N MET A 355 8.74 -18.30 -32.70
CA MET A 355 8.31 -19.69 -32.47
C MET A 355 7.49 -20.25 -33.64
N SER A 356 6.64 -19.43 -34.27
CA SER A 356 5.87 -19.82 -35.44
C SER A 356 6.73 -20.00 -36.69
N ALA A 357 7.81 -19.22 -36.82
CA ALA A 357 8.64 -19.18 -38.02
C ALA A 357 9.80 -20.18 -38.03
N THR A 358 10.54 -20.30 -36.92
CA THR A 358 11.83 -21.01 -36.88
C THR A 358 11.92 -22.06 -35.76
N GLY A 359 11.03 -21.99 -34.77
CA GLY A 359 10.99 -22.90 -33.62
C GLY A 359 12.02 -22.57 -32.53
N TRP A 360 11.82 -23.14 -31.33
CA TRP A 360 12.57 -22.82 -30.09
C TRP A 360 14.10 -22.93 -30.20
N GLU A 361 14.60 -23.80 -31.07
CA GLU A 361 16.06 -24.02 -31.23
C GLU A 361 16.74 -22.98 -32.14
N ASN A 362 15.97 -22.14 -32.83
CA ASN A 362 16.46 -21.15 -33.78
C ASN A 362 15.99 -19.73 -33.39
N VAL A 363 15.87 -19.46 -32.09
CA VAL A 363 15.60 -18.12 -31.59
C VAL A 363 16.78 -17.20 -31.96
N ASP A 364 16.48 -16.11 -32.65
CA ASP A 364 17.46 -15.14 -33.16
C ASP A 364 18.19 -14.42 -32.00
N GLU A 365 19.44 -14.05 -32.22
CA GLU A 365 20.31 -13.34 -31.26
C GLU A 365 19.66 -12.00 -30.84
N SER A 366 18.88 -11.39 -31.74
CA SER A 366 18.07 -10.19 -31.46
C SER A 366 17.00 -10.40 -30.37
N LEU A 367 16.33 -11.56 -30.31
CA LEU A 367 15.30 -11.81 -29.29
C LEU A 367 15.96 -12.06 -27.93
N VAL A 368 17.11 -12.74 -27.93
CA VAL A 368 17.92 -12.95 -26.73
C VAL A 368 18.38 -11.61 -26.14
N ASP A 369 18.86 -10.68 -26.97
CA ASP A 369 19.27 -9.34 -26.52
C ASP A 369 18.10 -8.55 -25.92
N GLN A 370 16.90 -8.61 -26.54
CA GLN A 370 15.70 -7.98 -26.00
C GLN A 370 15.28 -8.58 -24.65
N LEU A 371 15.33 -9.92 -24.53
CA LEU A 371 15.06 -10.62 -23.29
C LEU A 371 16.05 -10.23 -22.20
N GLN A 372 17.32 -10.08 -22.54
CA GLN A 372 18.38 -9.65 -21.63
C GLN A 372 18.09 -8.24 -21.09
N VAL A 373 17.73 -7.30 -21.97
CA VAL A 373 17.38 -5.92 -21.60
C VAL A 373 16.19 -5.89 -20.64
N LEU A 374 15.12 -6.64 -20.91
CA LEU A 374 13.95 -6.68 -20.02
C LEU A 374 14.24 -7.41 -18.71
N ALA A 375 15.04 -8.48 -18.75
CA ALA A 375 15.46 -9.23 -17.57
C ALA A 375 16.35 -8.41 -16.62
N ASP A 376 17.15 -7.50 -17.16
CA ASP A 376 18.02 -6.58 -16.43
C ASP A 376 17.22 -5.45 -15.76
N GLN A 377 16.05 -5.10 -16.31
CA GLN A 377 15.10 -4.16 -15.72
C GLN A 377 14.22 -4.82 -14.64
N ARG A 378 14.83 -5.22 -13.52
CA ARG A 378 14.24 -6.06 -12.47
C ARG A 378 12.96 -5.54 -11.81
N MET A 379 12.64 -4.26 -11.98
CA MET A 379 11.44 -3.62 -11.43
C MET A 379 10.30 -3.49 -12.45
N THR A 380 10.56 -3.82 -13.71
CA THR A 380 9.59 -3.73 -14.81
C THR A 380 8.76 -5.01 -14.88
N ALA A 381 7.48 -4.86 -15.23
CA ALA A 381 6.59 -5.98 -15.52
C ALA A 381 7.20 -6.89 -16.58
N GLY A 382 7.14 -8.20 -16.36
CA GLY A 382 7.69 -9.18 -17.30
C GLY A 382 9.18 -9.50 -17.16
N SER A 383 9.95 -8.79 -16.33
CA SER A 383 11.37 -9.08 -16.08
C SER A 383 11.62 -10.51 -15.57
N ALA A 384 10.78 -11.00 -14.65
CA ALA A 384 10.82 -12.38 -14.16
C ALA A 384 10.48 -13.41 -15.25
N ALA A 385 9.53 -13.08 -16.15
CA ALA A 385 9.16 -13.94 -17.27
C ALA A 385 10.31 -13.99 -18.31
N ALA A 386 10.94 -12.85 -18.60
CA ALA A 386 12.12 -12.78 -19.45
C ALA A 386 13.29 -13.61 -18.90
N GLN A 387 13.55 -13.54 -17.59
CA GLN A 387 14.55 -14.39 -16.93
C GLN A 387 14.22 -15.88 -17.02
N ALA A 388 12.94 -16.25 -16.87
CA ALA A 388 12.51 -17.63 -17.02
C ALA A 388 12.73 -18.14 -18.46
N TRP A 389 12.49 -17.30 -19.48
CA TRP A 389 12.74 -17.63 -20.87
C TRP A 389 14.24 -17.73 -21.19
N LEU A 390 15.07 -16.79 -20.72
CA LEU A 390 16.54 -16.89 -20.85
C LEU A 390 17.08 -18.17 -20.19
N SER A 391 16.55 -18.52 -19.02
CA SER A 391 16.89 -19.76 -18.32
C SER A 391 16.51 -21.00 -19.13
N ALA A 392 15.34 -20.97 -19.79
CA ALA A 392 14.89 -22.06 -20.66
C ALA A 392 15.71 -22.15 -21.96
N LEU A 393 16.24 -21.03 -22.46
CA LEU A 393 17.17 -20.97 -23.60
C LEU A 393 18.60 -21.42 -23.23
N ASN A 394 18.80 -21.93 -22.01
CA ASN A 394 20.09 -22.37 -21.48
C ASN A 394 21.15 -21.24 -21.45
N ASN A 395 20.69 -19.98 -21.49
CA ASN A 395 21.52 -18.79 -21.52
C ASN A 395 21.60 -18.25 -20.08
N SER A 396 22.57 -18.77 -19.32
CA SER A 396 22.98 -18.42 -17.95
C SER A 396 21.88 -18.02 -16.95
N ARG A 397 21.79 -18.77 -15.85
CA ARG A 397 21.10 -18.29 -14.63
C ARG A 397 21.78 -16.99 -14.17
N SER A 398 21.03 -15.88 -14.11
CA SER A 398 21.49 -14.69 -13.38
C SER A 398 21.70 -15.09 -11.91
N GLU A 399 22.75 -14.60 -11.27
CA GLU A 399 22.94 -14.82 -9.83
C GLU A 399 21.73 -14.27 -9.08
N GLU A 400 21.12 -15.11 -8.24
CA GLU A 400 20.05 -14.70 -7.33
C GLU A 400 20.63 -13.64 -6.39
N VAL A 401 20.23 -12.38 -6.58
CA VAL A 401 20.62 -11.32 -5.66
C VAL A 401 19.72 -11.41 -4.44
N ILE A 402 20.25 -12.03 -3.39
CA ILE A 402 19.66 -11.99 -2.06
C ILE A 402 19.73 -10.52 -1.60
N LEU A 403 18.59 -9.83 -1.67
CA LEU A 403 18.43 -8.51 -1.07
C LEU A 403 18.42 -8.70 0.45
N LEU A 404 19.60 -8.61 1.07
CA LEU A 404 19.68 -8.47 2.52
C LEU A 404 19.02 -7.15 2.91
N PRO A 405 18.14 -7.11 3.91
CA PRO A 405 17.56 -5.87 4.38
C PRO A 405 18.68 -4.95 4.86
N THR A 406 18.98 -3.92 4.08
CA THR A 406 19.85 -2.85 4.53
C THR A 406 19.08 -2.04 5.57
N SER A 407 19.78 -1.61 6.63
CA SER A 407 19.25 -0.69 7.64
C SER A 407 18.52 0.45 6.94
N MET A 408 17.21 0.52 7.11
CA MET A 408 16.30 1.28 6.25
C MET A 408 16.76 2.73 6.04
N LYS A 409 16.87 3.14 4.77
CA LYS A 409 16.09 4.31 4.35
C LYS A 409 14.72 3.78 3.98
N ALA A 410 13.68 4.44 4.50
CA ALA A 410 12.29 4.06 4.36
C ALA A 410 11.94 3.50 2.96
N ARG A 411 11.01 2.54 2.93
CA ARG A 411 10.41 1.91 1.74
C ARG A 411 9.83 2.89 0.70
N ASN A 412 9.89 4.20 0.94
CA ASN A 412 9.58 5.26 -0.02
C ASN A 412 10.76 5.62 -0.95
N ALA A 413 11.97 5.09 -0.75
CA ALA A 413 13.16 5.49 -1.53
C ALA A 413 13.41 4.67 -2.81
N LEU A 414 12.86 3.46 -2.94
CA LEU A 414 13.15 2.60 -4.11
C LEU A 414 12.22 2.81 -5.32
N VAL A 415 11.19 3.66 -5.18
CA VAL A 415 10.38 4.16 -6.31
C VAL A 415 10.96 5.48 -6.87
N LEU A 416 12.01 6.02 -6.25
CA LEU A 416 12.55 7.35 -6.57
C LEU A 416 13.82 7.35 -7.43
N GLU A 417 14.44 6.19 -7.72
CA GLU A 417 15.72 6.19 -8.44
C GLU A 417 15.60 6.40 -9.97
N GLU A 418 14.40 6.38 -10.56
CA GLU A 418 14.20 6.70 -11.99
C GLU A 418 13.41 7.99 -12.28
N ARG A 419 13.07 8.81 -11.27
CA ARG A 419 12.51 10.14 -11.49
C ARG A 419 13.26 11.18 -10.68
N GLY A 420 14.01 12.00 -11.43
CA GLY A 420 14.83 13.15 -11.05
C GLY A 420 14.78 13.58 -9.58
N THR A 421 15.97 13.57 -8.95
CA THR A 421 16.35 14.33 -7.75
C THR A 421 15.20 15.08 -7.07
N PHE A 422 14.45 14.37 -6.22
CA PHE A 422 13.57 15.02 -5.26
C PHE A 422 14.45 15.62 -4.16
N GLU A 423 14.60 16.94 -4.18
CA GLU A 423 14.93 17.68 -2.97
C GLU A 423 13.84 17.36 -1.94
N THR A 424 14.23 16.82 -0.79
CA THR A 424 13.35 16.74 0.39
C THR A 424 12.70 18.12 0.58
N PRO A 425 11.37 18.26 0.42
CA PRO A 425 10.74 19.56 0.53
C PRO A 425 10.91 20.03 1.97
N THR A 426 11.69 21.09 2.14
CA THR A 426 11.65 21.90 3.34
C THR A 426 10.25 22.47 3.44
N VAL A 427 9.41 21.88 4.30
CA VAL A 427 8.12 22.45 4.68
C VAL A 427 8.39 23.88 5.13
N THR A 428 8.00 24.86 4.31
CA THR A 428 8.15 26.27 4.67
C THR A 428 6.97 26.60 5.58
N PRO A 429 7.19 26.88 6.88
CA PRO A 429 6.09 27.14 7.80
C PRO A 429 5.34 28.41 7.37
N ILE A 430 4.04 28.27 7.07
CA ILE A 430 3.11 29.36 6.70
C ILE A 430 3.06 30.49 7.74
N LEU A 431 3.36 30.19 9.01
CA LEU A 431 3.41 31.14 10.11
C LEU A 431 4.71 30.94 10.90
N GLN A 432 5.54 31.97 10.94
CA GLN A 432 6.75 32.00 11.76
C GLN A 432 6.78 33.24 12.64
N ALA A 433 7.36 33.13 13.83
CA ALA A 433 7.53 34.24 14.75
C ALA A 433 9.01 34.59 14.92
N TYR A 434 9.35 35.87 14.71
CA TYR A 434 10.70 36.39 14.87
C TYR A 434 10.71 37.76 15.56
N PRO A 435 11.63 38.06 16.49
CA PRO A 435 12.54 37.12 17.12
C PRO A 435 11.79 36.22 18.11
N ASN A 436 12.32 35.02 18.37
CA ASN A 436 11.81 34.11 19.40
C ASN A 436 12.98 33.41 20.10
N PRO A 437 13.27 33.70 21.39
CA PRO A 437 12.55 34.61 22.29
C PRO A 437 12.63 36.09 21.88
N SER A 438 11.63 36.89 22.24
CA SER A 438 11.62 38.35 22.03
C SER A 438 11.64 39.13 23.35
N SER A 439 12.41 40.22 23.38
CA SER A 439 12.39 41.23 24.45
C SER A 439 11.62 42.49 24.05
N GLY A 440 10.95 42.48 22.89
CA GLY A 440 10.27 43.62 22.27
C GLY A 440 9.15 43.19 21.32
N PRO A 441 8.89 43.92 20.22
CA PRO A 441 7.87 43.50 19.25
C PRO A 441 8.21 42.13 18.64
N VAL A 442 7.18 41.41 18.23
CA VAL A 442 7.30 40.13 17.52
C VAL A 442 6.74 40.31 16.13
N TYR A 443 7.49 39.91 15.11
CA TYR A 443 7.11 39.89 13.71
C TYR A 443 6.62 38.50 13.36
N LEU A 444 5.41 38.42 12.82
CA LEU A 444 4.88 37.19 12.25
C LEU A 444 5.06 37.23 10.74
N VAL A 445 5.85 36.30 10.22
CA VAL A 445 5.96 36.07 8.78
C VAL A 445 4.81 35.16 8.38
N LEU A 446 4.04 35.62 7.40
CA LEU A 446 2.80 35.03 6.93
C LEU A 446 2.96 34.70 5.44
N ASP A 447 2.76 33.45 5.05
CA ASP A 447 2.67 33.06 3.64
C ASP A 447 1.22 32.70 3.31
N LEU A 448 0.42 33.74 3.07
CA LEU A 448 -1.03 33.65 2.89
C LEU A 448 -1.41 33.65 1.41
N PRO A 449 -2.34 32.79 0.96
CA PRO A 449 -2.85 32.84 -0.40
C PRO A 449 -3.51 34.20 -0.67
N THR A 450 -3.26 34.75 -1.86
CA THR A 450 -3.77 36.07 -2.28
C THR A 450 -5.30 36.18 -2.31
N GLU A 451 -6.00 35.05 -2.31
CA GLU A 451 -7.46 34.93 -2.44
C GLU A 451 -8.19 34.74 -1.10
N ALA A 452 -7.49 34.65 0.04
CA ALA A 452 -8.14 34.47 1.35
C ALA A 452 -8.94 35.71 1.78
N GLU A 453 -10.23 35.56 2.06
CA GLU A 453 -11.12 36.70 2.34
C GLU A 453 -11.20 37.04 3.84
N HIS A 454 -11.16 36.03 4.72
CA HIS A 454 -11.33 36.21 6.16
C HIS A 454 -10.19 35.60 6.96
N ILE A 455 -9.16 36.40 7.25
CA ILE A 455 -7.96 35.97 7.97
C ILE A 455 -7.96 36.59 9.37
N THR A 456 -8.06 35.75 10.38
CA THR A 456 -8.04 36.13 11.80
C THR A 456 -6.78 35.61 12.46
N LEU A 457 -6.05 36.48 13.14
CA LEU A 457 -4.85 36.13 13.88
C LEU A 457 -5.11 36.38 15.36
N SER A 458 -5.13 35.30 16.14
CA SER A 458 -5.42 35.33 17.58
C SER A 458 -4.19 34.94 18.39
N TYR A 459 -3.94 35.66 19.47
CA TYR A 459 -2.79 35.43 20.35
C TYR A 459 -3.29 34.90 21.68
N LEU A 460 -2.85 33.71 22.03
CA LEU A 460 -3.25 33.01 23.24
C LEU A 460 -2.11 33.02 24.25
N ASP A 461 -2.42 33.21 25.53
CA ASP A 461 -1.47 32.99 26.62
C ASP A 461 -1.23 31.48 26.86
N ALA A 462 -0.33 31.16 27.79
CA ALA A 462 -0.02 29.78 28.16
C ALA A 462 -1.22 28.99 28.72
N LEU A 463 -2.31 29.67 29.12
CA LEU A 463 -3.56 29.07 29.61
C LEU A 463 -4.62 28.97 28.50
N GLY A 464 -4.28 29.32 27.26
CA GLY A 464 -5.19 29.29 26.12
C GLY A 464 -6.17 30.47 26.06
N ARG A 465 -5.97 31.53 26.87
CA ARG A 465 -6.84 32.71 26.87
C ARG A 465 -6.39 33.69 25.80
N THR A 466 -7.33 34.21 25.03
CA THR A 466 -7.06 35.22 24.01
C THR A 466 -6.63 36.55 24.64
N VAL A 467 -5.41 36.96 24.32
CA VAL A 467 -4.79 38.21 24.77
C VAL A 467 -5.03 39.33 23.75
N TYR A 468 -5.03 38.97 22.47
CA TYR A 468 -5.23 39.90 21.36
C TYR A 468 -5.76 39.15 20.13
N THR A 469 -6.52 39.85 19.29
CA THR A 469 -6.98 39.34 17.98
C THR A 469 -6.94 40.48 16.98
N THR A 470 -6.46 40.19 15.77
CA THR A 470 -6.44 41.13 14.65
C THR A 470 -6.90 40.45 13.37
N ASN A 471 -7.46 41.23 12.44
CA ASN A 471 -7.79 40.77 11.11
C ASN A 471 -6.68 41.17 10.15
N VAL A 472 -6.17 40.20 9.40
CA VAL A 472 -5.10 40.40 8.43
C VAL A 472 -5.70 40.48 7.02
N LYS A 473 -5.16 41.35 6.16
CA LYS A 473 -5.59 41.43 4.75
C LYS A 473 -4.83 40.39 3.92
N SER A 474 -5.46 39.86 2.88
CA SER A 474 -4.76 39.01 1.91
C SER A 474 -3.55 39.75 1.30
N GLY A 475 -2.46 39.02 1.08
CA GLY A 475 -1.19 39.57 0.60
C GLY A 475 -0.32 40.25 1.66
N THR A 476 -0.72 40.24 2.94
CA THR A 476 0.17 40.69 4.04
C THR A 476 1.18 39.60 4.35
N SER A 477 2.47 39.87 4.14
CA SER A 477 3.54 38.89 4.38
C SER A 477 4.20 39.01 5.76
N ILE A 478 4.06 40.15 6.43
CA ILE A 478 4.64 40.41 7.75
C ILE A 478 3.65 41.23 8.57
N GLU A 479 3.32 40.73 9.77
CA GLU A 479 2.52 41.44 10.78
C GLU A 479 3.38 41.74 12.01
N GLU A 480 3.44 43.00 12.43
CA GLU A 480 4.15 43.41 13.66
C GLU A 480 3.20 43.45 14.86
N VAL A 481 3.60 42.77 15.94
CA VAL A 481 2.81 42.67 17.17
C VAL A 481 3.47 43.45 18.28
N GLN A 482 2.74 44.46 18.78
CA GLN A 482 3.18 45.24 19.94
C GLN A 482 2.92 44.48 21.23
N THR A 483 3.97 43.87 21.78
CA THR A 483 3.88 43.04 23.00
C THR A 483 4.12 43.83 24.29
N ALA A 484 4.28 45.15 24.22
CA ALA A 484 4.69 46.02 25.33
C ALA A 484 3.80 45.91 26.60
N GLY A 485 2.54 45.53 26.44
CA GLY A 485 1.60 45.30 27.56
C GLY A 485 1.51 43.86 28.08
N TRP A 486 2.22 42.91 27.48
CA TRP A 486 2.05 41.48 27.78
C TRP A 486 3.06 41.01 28.84
N PRO A 487 2.66 40.18 29.82
CA PRO A 487 3.58 39.57 30.79
C PRO A 487 4.67 38.69 30.13
N ASN A 488 5.80 38.50 30.80
CA ASN A 488 6.78 37.49 30.40
C ASN A 488 6.12 36.09 30.43
N GLY A 489 6.36 35.28 29.40
CA GLY A 489 5.70 33.99 29.26
C GLY A 489 5.71 33.42 27.84
N ILE A 490 5.06 32.28 27.69
CA ILE A 490 4.86 31.60 26.40
C ILE A 490 3.50 32.01 25.84
N TYR A 491 3.49 32.32 24.54
CA TYR A 491 2.30 32.69 23.79
C TYR A 491 2.20 31.82 22.53
N ASN A 492 0.97 31.61 22.08
CA ASN A 492 0.69 30.95 20.81
C ASN A 492 -0.02 31.96 19.89
N ALA A 493 0.55 32.23 18.73
CA ALA A 493 -0.15 32.91 17.66
C ALA A 493 -0.87 31.86 16.80
N VAL A 494 -2.18 31.99 16.71
CA VAL A 494 -3.09 31.11 15.98
C VAL A 494 -3.61 31.88 14.79
N LEU A 495 -3.21 31.44 13.60
CA LEU A 495 -3.72 31.94 12.33
C LEU A 495 -4.90 31.08 11.92
N GLN A 496 -6.04 31.71 11.66
CA GLN A 496 -7.26 31.08 11.18
C GLN A 496 -7.72 31.80 9.91
N TRP A 497 -8.04 31.07 8.85
CA TRP A 497 -8.70 31.67 7.69
C TRP A 497 -9.85 30.81 7.16
N ASP A 498 -10.89 31.50 6.68
CA ASP A 498 -12.11 30.93 6.06
C ASP A 498 -12.74 29.76 6.86
N ASN A 499 -12.72 29.84 8.20
CA ASN A 499 -13.28 28.88 9.16
C ASN A 499 -12.71 27.44 9.13
N ALA A 500 -11.71 27.11 8.31
CA ALA A 500 -11.29 25.72 8.09
C ALA A 500 -9.84 25.44 8.50
N MET A 501 -8.90 26.36 8.25
CA MET A 501 -7.48 26.06 8.44
C MET A 501 -6.91 26.83 9.63
N GLN A 502 -6.29 26.09 10.56
CA GLN A 502 -5.69 26.62 11.77
C GLN A 502 -4.20 26.25 11.81
N GLN A 503 -3.33 27.25 11.84
CA GLN A 503 -1.91 27.04 12.12
C GLN A 503 -1.53 27.77 13.41
N THR A 504 -0.64 27.18 14.20
CA THR A 504 -0.19 27.75 15.48
C THR A 504 1.32 27.86 15.50
N VAL A 505 1.85 29.04 15.84
CA VAL A 505 3.27 29.23 16.15
C VAL A 505 3.43 29.63 17.61
N ARG A 506 4.37 28.99 18.30
CA ARG A 506 4.71 29.31 19.69
C ARG A 506 5.86 30.30 19.74
N PHE A 507 5.73 31.33 20.56
CA PHE A 507 6.81 32.26 20.86
C PHE A 507 6.88 32.62 22.35
N SER A 508 8.03 33.13 22.78
CA SER A 508 8.29 33.46 24.17
C SER A 508 8.74 34.91 24.35
N LEU A 509 8.23 35.56 25.39
CA LEU A 509 8.60 36.91 25.79
C LEU A 509 9.49 36.89 27.02
N GLN A 510 10.68 37.48 26.90
CA GLN A 510 11.68 37.61 27.96
C GLN A 510 12.17 39.06 28.03
N ARG A 511 11.73 39.80 29.05
CA ARG A 511 12.20 41.15 29.34
C ARG A 511 13.21 41.18 30.47
#